data_AF-R7GZS8-F1
#
_entry.id   AF-R7GZS8-F1
#
_cell.length_a   1.000
_cell.length_b   1.000
_cell.length_c   1.000
_cell.angle_alpha   90.00
_cell.angle_beta   90.00
_cell.angle_gamma   90.00
#
_symmetry.space_group_name_H-M   'P 1'
#
loop_
_entity.id
_entity.type
_entity.pdbx_description
1 polymer ?
#
loop_
_entity_poly.entity_id
_entity_poly.type
_entity_poly.pdbx_seq_one_letter_code
_entity_poly.pdbx_strand_id
1 'polypeptide(L)'
;MAIASLTYSTHTTAQSQDLQKKVNDYFEQSLQAQQKALEHDGKASFAQNTPLDTELQTTIKNKDITNYQKMVWTVWCEANNALQEEKLIEPADLKLAKNSAWHLPQCLEPNAVMPYYYGKKGVAANGQYPLFLYTHGSGSKDREWANGIELGLRFQDAPSIYFIPQIPNEGEYYRWWHLSKQYAFEKLIRLSLTSGEVDANRLYVFGISEGGYGSQRLASFYADYWAAAGPMAGGEPLKNAPVENCANIGFSLLTGADDTGFYRNDLTWFTQVAFDSVQLARPLAVDNTPIFRHRINLLPGMQHHITYGLTTPWLKQFVRNPYPKTVLWEDFEMDGRHRSGFYNLQVLTRPSEARTYYEMDIDKNVVSIKVSDVEYTTTMKDKQWGIDLKFNRNYTIATGGKLRVYLNEQLVNLKKPVTVKINGKQVFHGVAKADLQAMVNSCMEYFDPYRVYPVAIDLSY
;
A
#
# COMPACT_ATOMS: atom_id res chain seq x y z
N MET A 1 -12.19 32.21 10.14
CA MET A 1 -13.23 31.93 11.14
C MET A 1 -12.70 30.88 12.10
N ALA A 2 -12.95 31.07 13.39
CA ALA A 2 -12.32 30.35 14.50
C ALA A 2 -12.53 28.82 14.43
N ILE A 3 -11.45 28.09 14.66
CA ILE A 3 -11.44 26.64 14.85
C ILE A 3 -12.10 26.39 16.20
N ALA A 4 -13.27 25.77 16.20
CA ALA A 4 -13.89 25.27 17.41
C ALA A 4 -13.15 24.01 17.86
N SER A 5 -12.21 24.18 18.79
CA SER A 5 -11.64 23.06 19.56
C SER A 5 -12.77 22.40 20.35
N LEU A 6 -13.27 21.26 19.86
CA LEU A 6 -14.07 20.34 20.67
C LEU A 6 -13.13 19.61 21.62
N THR A 7 -12.81 20.26 22.75
CA THR A 7 -12.20 19.60 23.90
C THR A 7 -13.22 18.68 24.53
N TYR A 8 -13.22 17.40 24.13
CA TYR A 8 -13.87 16.35 24.91
C TYR A 8 -13.06 16.14 26.19
N SER A 9 -13.52 16.73 27.29
CA SER A 9 -13.09 16.39 28.64
C SER A 9 -13.57 14.97 28.95
N THR A 10 -12.76 13.97 28.58
CA THR A 10 -12.81 12.67 29.24
C THR A 10 -11.97 12.77 30.49
N HIS A 11 -12.53 12.46 31.67
CA HIS A 11 -11.75 12.27 32.89
C HIS A 11 -10.72 11.15 32.67
N THR A 12 -9.52 11.51 32.22
CA THR A 12 -8.39 10.61 32.07
C THR A 12 -7.74 10.42 33.43
N THR A 13 -7.74 9.19 33.91
CA THR A 13 -7.00 8.82 35.13
C THR A 13 -5.48 9.03 34.94
N ALA A 14 -4.73 9.26 36.01
CA ALA A 14 -3.26 9.39 35.95
C ALA A 14 -2.59 8.19 35.26
N GLN A 15 -3.15 6.99 35.42
CA GLN A 15 -2.68 5.76 34.77
C GLN A 15 -2.85 5.80 33.24
N SER A 16 -3.93 6.40 32.72
CA SER A 16 -4.12 6.55 31.27
C SER A 16 -3.17 7.56 30.64
N GLN A 17 -2.78 8.61 31.38
CA GLN A 17 -1.81 9.60 30.90
C GLN A 17 -0.39 9.03 30.84
N ASP A 18 0.01 8.24 31.84
CA ASP A 18 1.30 7.53 31.84
C ASP A 18 1.42 6.55 30.65
N LEU A 19 0.34 5.82 30.35
CA LEU A 19 0.33 4.88 29.23
C LEU A 19 0.43 5.58 27.87
N GLN A 20 -0.32 6.68 27.69
CA GLN A 20 -0.23 7.50 26.48
C GLN A 20 1.20 8.00 26.25
N LYS A 21 1.86 8.48 27.31
CA LYS A 21 3.26 8.91 27.25
C LYS A 21 4.20 7.79 26.84
N LYS A 22 4.05 6.58 27.39
CA LYS A 22 4.87 5.41 27.01
C LYS A 22 4.72 5.02 25.55
N VAL A 23 3.49 5.05 25.02
CA VAL A 23 3.24 4.79 23.60
C VAL A 23 3.89 5.86 22.73
N ASN A 24 3.82 7.13 23.13
CA ASN A 24 4.45 8.23 22.39
C ASN A 24 5.96 8.10 22.38
N ASP A 25 6.55 7.89 23.56
CA ASP A 25 7.99 7.70 23.72
C ASP A 25 8.49 6.53 22.84
N TYR A 26 7.73 5.41 22.76
CA TYR A 26 8.05 4.28 21.87
C TYR A 26 8.00 4.65 20.38
N PHE A 27 6.94 5.32 19.92
CA PHE A 27 6.83 5.74 18.52
C PHE A 27 7.91 6.72 18.12
N GLU A 28 8.18 7.74 18.93
CA GLU A 28 9.25 8.71 18.66
C GLU A 28 10.61 8.02 18.57
N GLN A 29 10.94 7.15 19.52
CA GLN A 29 12.20 6.39 19.50
C GLN A 29 12.31 5.48 18.27
N SER A 30 11.24 4.79 17.91
CA SER A 30 11.22 3.88 16.75
C SER A 30 11.40 4.63 15.44
N LEU A 31 10.67 5.73 15.25
CA LEU A 31 10.80 6.60 14.08
C LEU A 31 12.21 7.19 13.95
N GLN A 32 12.76 7.71 15.06
CA GLN A 32 14.12 8.24 15.08
C GLN A 32 15.18 7.17 14.79
N ALA A 33 14.98 5.94 15.28
CA ALA A 33 15.89 4.83 15.01
C ALA A 33 15.87 4.42 13.53
N GLN A 34 14.69 4.36 12.92
CA GLN A 34 14.54 4.09 11.48
C GLN A 34 15.21 5.17 10.63
N GLN A 35 15.01 6.45 10.98
CA GLN A 35 15.66 7.57 10.30
C GLN A 35 17.19 7.49 10.41
N LYS A 36 17.72 7.33 11.63
CA LYS A 36 19.16 7.21 11.88
C LYS A 36 19.79 6.03 11.17
N ALA A 37 19.09 4.89 11.07
CA ALA A 37 19.58 3.73 10.35
C ALA A 37 19.83 4.07 8.87
N LEU A 38 18.91 4.77 8.22
CA LEU A 38 19.05 5.20 6.82
C LEU A 38 20.17 6.25 6.62
N GLU A 39 20.46 7.07 7.63
CA GLU A 39 21.59 8.01 7.62
C GLU A 39 22.96 7.30 7.70
N HIS A 40 23.02 6.11 8.30
CA HIS A 40 24.25 5.32 8.53
C HIS A 40 24.31 4.05 7.66
N ASP A 41 24.00 4.17 6.37
CA ASP A 41 24.07 3.07 5.39
C ASP A 41 23.09 1.89 5.63
N GLY A 42 21.93 2.18 6.21
CA GLY A 42 20.89 1.20 6.54
C GLY A 42 20.10 0.59 5.36
N LYS A 43 20.64 0.56 4.14
CA LYS A 43 19.95 0.01 2.96
C LYS A 43 19.48 -1.43 3.18
N ALA A 44 20.35 -2.28 3.74
CA ALA A 44 20.02 -3.68 4.00
C ALA A 44 18.89 -3.83 5.03
N SER A 45 18.90 -3.01 6.09
CA SER A 45 17.83 -3.00 7.10
C SER A 45 16.49 -2.56 6.50
N PHE A 46 16.50 -1.50 5.68
CA PHE A 46 15.31 -1.03 4.98
C PHE A 46 14.74 -2.07 3.99
N ALA A 47 15.63 -2.77 3.27
CA ALA A 47 15.24 -3.84 2.35
C ALA A 47 14.72 -5.09 3.08
N GLN A 48 15.32 -5.44 4.22
CA GLN A 48 14.86 -6.55 5.06
C GLN A 48 13.49 -6.27 5.68
N ASN A 49 13.23 -5.00 6.03
CA ASN A 49 11.93 -4.52 6.49
C ASN A 49 11.37 -5.35 7.68
N THR A 50 12.24 -5.68 8.64
CA THR A 50 11.90 -6.54 9.78
C THR A 50 10.79 -5.90 10.65
N PRO A 51 9.71 -6.64 10.95
CA PRO A 51 8.68 -6.18 11.89
C PRO A 51 9.25 -5.72 13.23
N LEU A 52 8.79 -4.55 13.70
CA LEU A 52 9.04 -4.11 15.07
C LEU A 52 8.02 -4.74 16.03
N ASP A 53 8.47 -4.99 17.26
CA ASP A 53 7.62 -5.50 18.33
C ASP A 53 7.88 -4.70 19.63
N THR A 54 6.83 -4.18 20.24
CA THR A 54 6.90 -3.47 21.51
C THR A 54 6.71 -4.42 22.70
N GLU A 55 7.23 -4.06 23.87
CA GLU A 55 6.98 -4.80 25.12
C GLU A 55 5.75 -4.28 25.89
N LEU A 56 5.00 -3.32 25.31
CA LEU A 56 3.83 -2.67 25.93
C LEU A 56 2.60 -3.60 26.00
N GLN A 57 2.64 -4.58 26.89
CA GLN A 57 1.57 -5.54 27.12
C GLN A 57 0.56 -4.99 28.13
N THR A 58 -0.67 -4.80 27.70
CA THR A 58 -1.79 -4.34 28.55
C THR A 58 -3.08 -4.85 27.97
N THR A 59 -3.70 -5.83 28.65
CA THR A 59 -5.00 -6.38 28.22
C THR A 59 -6.09 -5.32 28.29
N ILE A 60 -6.83 -5.17 27.19
CA ILE A 60 -7.90 -4.17 27.02
C ILE A 60 -9.26 -4.87 27.08
N LYS A 61 -10.20 -4.30 27.84
CA LYS A 61 -11.58 -4.78 27.86
C LYS A 61 -12.28 -4.37 26.56
N ASN A 62 -13.16 -5.23 26.02
CA ASN A 62 -13.81 -4.97 24.72
C ASN A 62 -14.50 -3.59 24.62
N LYS A 63 -15.12 -3.12 25.71
CA LYS A 63 -15.79 -1.81 25.75
C LYS A 63 -14.84 -0.61 25.60
N ASP A 64 -13.54 -0.80 25.87
CA ASP A 64 -12.53 0.24 25.88
C ASP A 64 -11.67 0.25 24.60
N ILE A 65 -11.83 -0.77 23.72
CA ILE A 65 -11.05 -0.95 22.48
C ILE A 65 -11.03 0.35 21.63
N THR A 66 -12.19 0.92 21.34
CA THR A 66 -12.31 2.11 20.50
C THR A 66 -11.55 3.31 21.07
N ASN A 67 -11.53 3.46 22.40
CA ASN A 67 -10.82 4.58 23.06
C ASN A 67 -9.31 4.38 22.97
N TYR A 68 -8.83 3.15 23.13
CA TYR A 68 -7.42 2.83 22.99
C TYR A 68 -6.92 2.96 21.55
N GLN A 69 -7.71 2.50 20.55
CA GLN A 69 -7.36 2.69 19.14
C GLN A 69 -7.22 4.18 18.79
N LYS A 70 -8.15 5.01 19.27
CA LYS A 70 -8.08 6.48 19.12
C LYS A 70 -6.83 7.05 19.79
N MET A 71 -6.54 6.65 21.03
CA MET A 71 -5.35 7.10 21.75
C MET A 71 -4.07 6.74 21.01
N VAL A 72 -3.92 5.48 20.58
CA VAL A 72 -2.75 5.01 19.84
C VAL A 72 -2.59 5.78 18.53
N TRP A 73 -3.68 5.97 17.77
CA TRP A 73 -3.62 6.76 16.53
C TRP A 73 -3.27 8.23 16.77
N THR A 74 -3.87 8.87 17.78
CA THR A 74 -3.55 10.26 18.14
C THR A 74 -2.06 10.41 18.46
N VAL A 75 -1.54 9.52 19.29
CA VAL A 75 -0.13 9.53 19.69
C VAL A 75 0.80 9.21 18.51
N TRP A 76 0.38 8.33 17.59
CA TRP A 76 1.10 8.13 16.34
C TRP A 76 1.20 9.43 15.53
N CYS A 77 0.11 10.17 15.38
CA CYS A 77 0.13 11.48 14.72
C CYS A 77 1.04 12.49 15.44
N GLU A 78 1.01 12.53 16.78
CA GLU A 78 1.88 13.39 17.61
C GLU A 78 3.37 13.08 17.37
N ALA A 79 3.77 11.81 17.47
CA ALA A 79 5.14 11.37 17.21
C ALA A 79 5.59 11.69 15.78
N ASN A 80 4.72 11.50 14.79
CA ASN A 80 4.98 11.86 13.41
C ASN A 80 5.15 13.37 13.22
N ASN A 81 4.39 14.21 13.92
CA ASN A 81 4.56 15.66 13.88
C ASN A 81 5.85 16.11 14.56
N ALA A 82 6.26 15.45 15.65
CA ALA A 82 7.47 15.75 16.40
C ALA A 82 8.77 15.31 15.70
N LEU A 83 8.71 14.26 14.86
CA LEU A 83 9.86 13.74 14.12
C LEU A 83 10.50 14.82 13.25
N GLN A 84 11.81 15.05 13.44
CA GLN A 84 12.59 16.03 12.69
C GLN A 84 12.97 15.48 11.30
N GLU A 85 12.10 15.72 10.33
CA GLU A 85 12.27 15.34 8.93
C GLU A 85 11.61 16.38 8.02
N GLU A 86 11.92 16.32 6.73
CA GLU A 86 11.20 17.13 5.72
C GLU A 86 9.74 16.69 5.63
N LYS A 87 8.80 17.59 5.94
CA LYS A 87 7.36 17.31 5.88
C LYS A 87 6.78 17.52 4.48
N LEU A 88 5.51 17.15 4.31
CA LEU A 88 4.70 17.64 3.20
C LEU A 88 4.45 19.13 3.41
N ILE A 89 4.47 19.91 2.33
CA ILE A 89 3.95 21.28 2.36
C ILE A 89 2.42 21.27 2.54
N GLU A 90 1.86 22.36 3.03
CA GLU A 90 0.41 22.53 3.04
C GLU A 90 -0.14 22.54 1.60
N PRO A 91 -1.14 21.71 1.27
CA PRO A 91 -1.66 21.62 -0.08
C PRO A 91 -2.56 22.83 -0.37
N ALA A 92 -2.08 23.70 -1.27
CA ALA A 92 -2.84 24.83 -1.82
C ALA A 92 -3.58 24.44 -3.11
N ASP A 93 -4.28 25.36 -3.78
CA ASP A 93 -4.87 25.10 -5.10
C ASP A 93 -3.78 24.59 -6.07
N LEU A 94 -4.01 23.44 -6.72
CA LEU A 94 -3.08 22.80 -7.63
C LEU A 94 -2.63 23.73 -8.78
N LYS A 95 -3.48 24.70 -9.18
CA LYS A 95 -3.14 25.71 -10.20
C LYS A 95 -1.92 26.56 -9.83
N LEU A 96 -1.63 26.69 -8.54
CA LEU A 96 -0.47 27.44 -8.05
C LEU A 96 0.84 26.67 -8.23
N ALA A 97 0.78 25.38 -8.59
CA ALA A 97 1.94 24.51 -8.76
C ALA A 97 2.94 24.62 -7.60
N LYS A 98 2.41 24.71 -6.37
CA LYS A 98 3.24 24.75 -5.16
C LYS A 98 4.01 23.44 -5.07
N ASN A 99 5.31 23.56 -4.86
CA ASN A 99 6.25 22.46 -4.80
C ASN A 99 7.22 22.63 -3.65
N SER A 100 7.81 21.51 -3.28
CA SER A 100 8.97 21.39 -2.41
C SER A 100 9.80 20.21 -2.90
N ALA A 101 10.80 19.79 -2.13
CA ALA A 101 11.58 18.60 -2.44
C ALA A 101 11.84 17.77 -1.18
N TRP A 102 12.11 16.48 -1.38
CA TRP A 102 12.65 15.60 -0.36
C TRP A 102 14.04 15.13 -0.74
N HIS A 103 14.96 15.15 0.21
CA HIS A 103 16.24 14.47 0.10
C HIS A 103 16.03 13.01 0.47
N LEU A 104 16.25 12.11 -0.51
CA LEU A 104 16.16 10.68 -0.27
C LEU A 104 17.47 10.19 0.37
N PRO A 105 17.42 9.15 1.22
CA PRO A 105 18.62 8.65 1.88
C PRO A 105 19.71 8.25 0.87
N GLN A 106 20.93 8.73 1.10
CA GLN A 106 22.07 8.52 0.20
C GLN A 106 22.40 7.04 -0.01
N CYS A 107 22.15 6.20 1.00
CA CYS A 107 22.35 4.75 0.90
C CYS A 107 21.35 4.05 -0.03
N LEU A 108 20.18 4.66 -0.28
CA LEU A 108 19.17 4.12 -1.19
C LEU A 108 19.38 4.63 -2.61
N GLU A 109 19.74 5.91 -2.75
CA GLU A 109 20.06 6.54 -4.04
C GLU A 109 20.99 7.74 -3.84
N PRO A 110 22.16 7.79 -4.51
CA PRO A 110 23.14 8.84 -4.29
C PRO A 110 22.63 10.20 -4.77
N ASN A 111 22.81 11.23 -3.93
CA ASN A 111 22.45 12.63 -4.23
C ASN A 111 21.00 12.83 -4.70
N ALA A 112 20.09 11.96 -4.29
CA ALA A 112 18.71 11.99 -4.75
C ALA A 112 17.90 13.10 -4.07
N VAL A 113 17.51 14.09 -4.86
CA VAL A 113 16.52 15.09 -4.48
C VAL A 113 15.27 14.85 -5.31
N MET A 114 14.13 14.64 -4.66
CA MET A 114 12.82 14.42 -5.27
C MET A 114 11.97 15.69 -5.16
N PRO A 115 11.97 16.59 -6.15
CA PRO A 115 10.95 17.62 -6.25
C PRO A 115 9.56 17.00 -6.34
N TYR A 116 8.56 17.65 -5.76
CA TYR A 116 7.17 17.23 -5.87
C TYR A 116 6.23 18.43 -5.86
N TYR A 117 5.14 18.32 -6.62
CA TYR A 117 3.98 19.19 -6.44
C TYR A 117 3.01 18.56 -5.44
N TYR A 118 2.39 19.38 -4.60
CA TYR A 118 1.34 18.95 -3.68
C TYR A 118 0.22 19.99 -3.63
N GLY A 119 -0.98 19.60 -4.06
CA GLY A 119 -2.08 20.57 -4.21
C GLY A 119 -3.48 19.98 -4.35
N LYS A 120 -4.48 20.78 -3.98
CA LYS A 120 -5.92 20.47 -3.98
C LYS A 120 -6.60 20.90 -5.28
N LYS A 121 -7.63 20.15 -5.67
CA LYS A 121 -8.63 20.53 -6.67
C LYS A 121 -10.02 20.41 -6.07
N GLY A 122 -10.88 21.40 -6.35
CA GLY A 122 -12.25 21.41 -5.84
C GLY A 122 -12.33 21.53 -4.32
N VAL A 123 -13.53 21.31 -3.78
CA VAL A 123 -13.82 21.40 -2.34
C VAL A 123 -14.41 20.07 -1.87
N ALA A 124 -13.77 19.43 -0.90
CA ALA A 124 -14.29 18.21 -0.29
C ALA A 124 -15.42 18.52 0.71
N ALA A 125 -16.54 17.82 0.60
CA ALA A 125 -17.74 18.09 1.41
C ALA A 125 -17.52 17.84 2.93
N ASN A 126 -16.70 16.86 3.28
CA ASN A 126 -16.38 16.48 4.66
C ASN A 126 -14.98 16.95 5.11
N GLY A 127 -14.32 17.80 4.33
CA GLY A 127 -12.95 18.25 4.60
C GLY A 127 -11.85 17.23 4.31
N GLN A 128 -12.19 15.98 3.93
CA GLN A 128 -11.21 14.95 3.58
C GLN A 128 -11.17 14.71 2.07
N TYR A 129 -9.96 14.73 1.51
CA TYR A 129 -9.73 14.62 0.08
C TYR A 129 -9.22 13.23 -0.29
N PRO A 130 -9.68 12.66 -1.41
CA PRO A 130 -8.98 11.56 -2.06
C PRO A 130 -7.57 12.00 -2.49
N LEU A 131 -6.56 11.15 -2.30
CA LEU A 131 -5.18 11.40 -2.69
C LEU A 131 -4.84 10.66 -3.99
N PHE A 132 -4.26 11.38 -4.95
CA PHE A 132 -3.81 10.87 -6.23
C PHE A 132 -2.29 11.00 -6.35
N LEU A 133 -1.60 9.86 -6.41
CA LEU A 133 -0.19 9.76 -6.76
C LEU A 133 -0.06 9.56 -8.27
N TYR A 134 0.48 10.57 -8.97
CA TYR A 134 0.75 10.50 -10.41
C TYR A 134 2.25 10.35 -10.68
N THR A 135 2.63 9.31 -11.42
CA THR A 135 4.01 9.03 -11.82
C THR A 135 4.20 9.30 -13.32
N HIS A 136 5.24 10.06 -13.68
CA HIS A 136 5.45 10.52 -15.06
C HIS A 136 6.27 9.52 -15.92
N GLY A 137 6.35 9.77 -17.23
CA GLY A 137 7.07 8.91 -18.17
C GLY A 137 8.59 9.15 -18.16
N SER A 138 9.34 8.42 -19.00
CA SER A 138 10.82 8.51 -19.04
C SER A 138 11.39 9.57 -20.00
N GLY A 139 10.61 10.60 -20.33
CA GLY A 139 11.12 11.77 -21.05
C GLY A 139 12.05 12.62 -20.18
N SER A 140 12.42 13.80 -20.72
CA SER A 140 13.14 14.82 -19.94
C SER A 140 12.39 15.10 -18.64
N LYS A 141 13.02 14.82 -17.50
CA LYS A 141 12.35 14.86 -16.19
C LYS A 141 11.68 16.20 -15.88
N ASP A 142 12.26 17.32 -16.32
CA ASP A 142 11.68 18.66 -16.12
C ASP A 142 10.40 18.84 -16.94
N ARG A 143 10.40 18.37 -18.19
CA ARG A 143 9.21 18.43 -19.05
C ARG A 143 8.12 17.47 -18.57
N GLU A 144 8.50 16.25 -18.20
CA GLU A 144 7.58 15.23 -17.66
C GLU A 144 6.91 15.71 -16.37
N TRP A 145 7.68 16.32 -15.48
CA TRP A 145 7.15 16.87 -14.22
C TRP A 145 6.21 18.06 -14.45
N ALA A 146 6.58 19.01 -15.33
CA ALA A 146 5.71 20.12 -15.70
C ALA A 146 4.40 19.64 -16.35
N ASN A 147 4.48 18.65 -17.25
CA ASN A 147 3.30 18.02 -17.85
C ASN A 147 2.40 17.35 -16.81
N GLY A 148 2.97 16.84 -15.71
CA GLY A 148 2.23 16.28 -14.58
C GLY A 148 1.22 17.27 -13.99
N ILE A 149 1.58 18.54 -13.83
CA ILE A 149 0.64 19.60 -13.40
C ILE A 149 -0.48 19.80 -14.42
N GLU A 150 -0.14 19.92 -15.70
CA GLU A 150 -1.15 20.12 -16.75
C GLU A 150 -2.17 18.98 -16.79
N LEU A 151 -1.68 17.74 -16.71
CA LEU A 151 -2.52 16.55 -16.66
C LEU A 151 -3.36 16.53 -15.38
N GLY A 152 -2.74 16.76 -14.22
CA GLY A 152 -3.41 16.89 -12.93
C GLY A 152 -4.57 17.88 -12.97
N LEU A 153 -4.41 19.03 -13.62
CA LEU A 153 -5.48 20.02 -13.79
C LEU A 153 -6.59 19.58 -14.75
N ARG A 154 -6.29 18.80 -15.80
CA ARG A 154 -7.26 18.34 -16.81
C ARG A 154 -8.08 17.14 -16.36
N PHE A 155 -7.52 16.26 -15.54
CA PHE A 155 -8.19 15.05 -15.07
C PHE A 155 -9.49 15.38 -14.29
N GLN A 156 -10.53 14.57 -14.48
CA GLN A 156 -11.87 14.85 -13.93
C GLN A 156 -12.14 14.08 -12.63
N ASP A 157 -11.37 14.41 -11.59
CA ASP A 157 -11.33 13.71 -10.29
C ASP A 157 -11.56 14.60 -9.07
N ALA A 158 -11.87 15.88 -9.25
CA ALA A 158 -12.19 16.75 -8.14
C ALA A 158 -13.42 16.24 -7.35
N PRO A 159 -13.44 16.39 -6.02
CA PRO A 159 -12.37 16.94 -5.19
C PRO A 159 -11.19 15.97 -5.02
N SER A 160 -9.97 16.48 -4.99
CA SER A 160 -8.75 15.65 -4.88
C SER A 160 -7.56 16.42 -4.29
N ILE A 161 -6.63 15.72 -3.65
CA ILE A 161 -5.24 16.14 -3.45
C ILE A 161 -4.37 15.37 -4.44
N TYR A 162 -3.39 16.06 -5.03
CA TYR A 162 -2.40 15.48 -5.92
C TYR A 162 -1.03 15.50 -5.29
N PHE A 163 -0.29 14.40 -5.41
CA PHE A 163 1.15 14.35 -5.24
C PHE A 163 1.78 13.95 -6.59
N ILE A 164 2.61 14.84 -7.13
CA ILE A 164 3.25 14.68 -8.45
C ILE A 164 4.77 14.83 -8.27
N PRO A 165 5.50 13.72 -8.01
CA PRO A 165 6.94 13.74 -7.89
C PRO A 165 7.62 13.87 -9.25
N GLN A 166 8.80 14.47 -9.26
CA GLN A 166 9.79 14.31 -10.32
C GLN A 166 10.72 13.16 -9.95
N ILE A 167 11.15 12.37 -10.93
CA ILE A 167 12.21 11.38 -10.69
C ILE A 167 13.49 12.10 -10.19
N PRO A 168 14.17 11.60 -9.14
CA PRO A 168 15.34 12.29 -8.59
C PRO A 168 16.53 12.28 -9.55
N ASN A 169 16.96 11.09 -9.96
CA ASN A 169 18.05 10.86 -10.89
C ASN A 169 17.59 10.09 -12.13
N GLU A 170 18.29 10.33 -13.24
CA GLU A 170 18.09 9.63 -14.51
C GLU A 170 19.03 8.40 -14.64
N GLY A 171 19.06 7.77 -15.81
CA GLY A 171 19.90 6.58 -16.05
C GLY A 171 19.35 5.34 -15.35
N GLU A 172 20.22 4.65 -14.61
CA GLU A 172 19.85 3.40 -13.90
C GLU A 172 18.77 3.61 -12.82
N TYR A 173 18.63 4.84 -12.28
CA TYR A 173 17.67 5.16 -11.21
C TYR A 173 16.27 5.52 -11.70
N TYR A 174 16.06 5.62 -13.02
CA TYR A 174 14.81 6.07 -13.62
C TYR A 174 13.74 4.98 -13.62
N ARG A 175 13.38 4.50 -12.43
CA ARG A 175 12.35 3.49 -12.20
C ARG A 175 11.58 3.82 -10.95
N TRP A 176 10.27 4.02 -11.06
CA TRP A 176 9.43 4.37 -9.90
C TRP A 176 9.37 3.30 -8.81
N TRP A 177 9.73 2.05 -9.10
CA TRP A 177 9.66 0.95 -8.15
C TRP A 177 10.94 0.72 -7.32
N HIS A 178 12.03 1.46 -7.56
CA HIS A 178 13.26 1.31 -6.77
C HIS A 178 13.07 1.72 -5.29
N LEU A 179 13.91 1.17 -4.41
CA LEU A 179 13.90 1.35 -2.96
C LEU A 179 13.79 2.81 -2.50
N SER A 180 14.53 3.73 -3.12
CA SER A 180 14.49 5.15 -2.78
C SER A 180 13.11 5.77 -3.01
N LYS A 181 12.42 5.37 -4.09
CA LYS A 181 11.05 5.80 -4.39
C LYS A 181 10.06 5.10 -3.48
N GLN A 182 10.28 3.82 -3.14
CA GLN A 182 9.48 3.14 -2.12
C GLN A 182 9.52 3.87 -0.76
N TYR A 183 10.70 4.31 -0.31
CA TYR A 183 10.84 5.16 0.88
C TYR A 183 10.00 6.45 0.76
N ALA A 184 10.07 7.13 -0.38
CA ALA A 184 9.28 8.34 -0.62
C ALA A 184 7.76 8.08 -0.61
N PHE A 185 7.31 6.95 -1.16
CA PHE A 185 5.87 6.61 -1.19
C PHE A 185 5.34 6.20 0.18
N GLU A 186 6.10 5.43 0.96
CA GLU A 186 5.72 5.11 2.35
C GLU A 186 5.69 6.38 3.21
N LYS A 187 6.66 7.29 3.03
CA LYS A 187 6.66 8.61 3.65
C LYS A 187 5.44 9.45 3.23
N LEU A 188 5.09 9.46 1.93
CA LEU A 188 3.90 10.13 1.42
C LEU A 188 2.65 9.59 2.11
N ILE A 189 2.45 8.28 2.14
CA ILE A 189 1.26 7.69 2.74
C ILE A 189 1.21 8.01 4.23
N ARG A 190 2.30 7.77 4.99
CA ARG A 190 2.39 8.06 6.42
C ARG A 190 2.00 9.51 6.72
N LEU A 191 2.68 10.48 6.09
CA LEU A 191 2.42 11.91 6.34
C LEU A 191 1.02 12.36 5.88
N SER A 192 0.53 11.81 4.77
CA SER A 192 -0.81 12.11 4.27
C SER A 192 -1.89 11.62 5.23
N LEU A 193 -1.76 10.40 5.75
CA LEU A 193 -2.76 9.83 6.66
C LEU A 193 -2.72 10.50 8.04
N THR A 194 -1.55 10.92 8.54
CA THR A 194 -1.43 11.66 9.80
C THR A 194 -1.90 13.11 9.70
N SER A 195 -2.00 13.69 8.50
CA SER A 195 -2.46 15.08 8.31
C SER A 195 -3.93 15.30 8.68
N GLY A 196 -4.76 14.25 8.63
CA GLY A 196 -6.22 14.35 8.77
C GLY A 196 -6.95 14.92 7.55
N GLU A 197 -6.24 15.46 6.54
CA GLU A 197 -6.83 16.03 5.33
C GLU A 197 -7.13 15.00 4.24
N VAL A 198 -6.49 13.82 4.30
CA VAL A 198 -6.65 12.75 3.30
C VAL A 198 -7.63 11.69 3.80
N ASP A 199 -8.56 11.29 2.94
CA ASP A 199 -9.41 10.12 3.19
C ASP A 199 -8.57 8.84 3.04
N ALA A 200 -8.29 8.16 4.15
CA ALA A 200 -7.44 6.97 4.19
C ALA A 200 -7.96 5.79 3.36
N ASN A 201 -9.22 5.81 2.93
CA ASN A 201 -9.79 4.78 2.05
C ASN A 201 -9.92 5.22 0.60
N ARG A 202 -9.31 6.34 0.21
CA ARG A 202 -9.34 6.87 -1.17
C ARG A 202 -7.97 7.35 -1.62
N LEU A 203 -7.01 6.42 -1.64
CA LEU A 203 -5.69 6.63 -2.22
C LEU A 203 -5.65 5.97 -3.59
N TYR A 204 -5.10 6.66 -4.58
CA TYR A 204 -5.00 6.16 -5.95
C TYR A 204 -3.58 6.33 -6.49
N VAL A 205 -3.10 5.33 -7.23
CA VAL A 205 -1.81 5.37 -7.89
C VAL A 205 -1.98 5.15 -9.40
N PHE A 206 -1.33 6.00 -10.19
CA PHE A 206 -1.39 5.89 -11.64
C PHE A 206 -0.20 6.59 -12.30
N GLY A 207 -0.02 6.37 -13.59
CA GLY A 207 1.07 6.98 -14.33
C GLY A 207 1.05 6.60 -15.80
N ILE A 208 1.92 7.27 -16.57
CA ILE A 208 2.00 7.14 -18.02
C ILE A 208 3.39 6.63 -18.41
N SER A 209 3.47 5.73 -19.39
CA SER A 209 4.75 5.23 -19.91
C SER A 209 5.56 4.57 -18.80
N GLU A 210 6.78 5.03 -18.47
CA GLU A 210 7.54 4.56 -17.29
C GLU A 210 6.71 4.61 -15.99
N GLY A 211 5.93 5.66 -15.78
CA GLY A 211 4.92 5.73 -14.70
C GLY A 211 3.82 4.68 -14.80
N GLY A 212 3.51 4.18 -15.99
CA GLY A 212 2.63 3.03 -16.20
C GLY A 212 3.24 1.72 -15.69
N TYR A 213 4.52 1.45 -15.97
CA TYR A 213 5.23 0.30 -15.39
C TYR A 213 5.30 0.43 -13.87
N GLY A 214 5.73 1.61 -13.38
CA GLY A 214 5.82 1.94 -11.97
C GLY A 214 4.50 1.75 -11.23
N SER A 215 3.43 2.39 -11.69
CA SER A 215 2.12 2.29 -11.03
C SER A 215 1.51 0.89 -11.10
N GLN A 216 1.81 0.06 -12.11
CA GLN A 216 1.39 -1.34 -12.12
C GLN A 216 2.09 -2.17 -11.04
N ARG A 217 3.40 -2.00 -10.87
CA ARG A 217 4.14 -2.66 -9.77
C ARG A 217 3.64 -2.19 -8.40
N LEU A 218 3.53 -0.87 -8.22
CA LEU A 218 3.06 -0.27 -6.97
C LEU A 218 1.63 -0.69 -6.63
N ALA A 219 0.77 -0.89 -7.63
CA ALA A 219 -0.58 -1.41 -7.42
C ALA A 219 -0.56 -2.77 -6.71
N SER A 220 0.33 -3.68 -7.13
CA SER A 220 0.43 -5.03 -6.57
C SER A 220 1.18 -5.05 -5.23
N PHE A 221 2.18 -4.17 -5.05
CA PHE A 221 3.03 -4.18 -3.85
C PHE A 221 2.39 -3.45 -2.65
N TYR A 222 1.57 -2.42 -2.91
CA TYR A 222 0.89 -1.62 -1.88
C TYR A 222 -0.65 -1.71 -1.99
N ALA A 223 -1.19 -2.80 -2.55
CA ALA A 223 -2.62 -2.90 -2.86
C ALA A 223 -3.53 -2.67 -1.63
N ASP A 224 -3.04 -3.00 -0.43
CA ASP A 224 -3.72 -2.79 0.83
C ASP A 224 -3.84 -1.32 1.27
N TYR A 225 -3.22 -0.38 0.53
CA TYR A 225 -3.42 1.06 0.69
C TYR A 225 -4.33 1.67 -0.36
N TRP A 226 -4.37 1.10 -1.56
CA TRP A 226 -5.07 1.71 -2.69
C TRP A 226 -6.57 1.43 -2.64
N ALA A 227 -7.36 2.41 -3.06
CA ALA A 227 -8.73 2.18 -3.48
C ALA A 227 -8.78 1.70 -4.94
N ALA A 228 -7.93 2.29 -5.80
CA ALA A 228 -7.74 1.83 -7.17
C ALA A 228 -6.39 2.26 -7.76
N ALA A 229 -5.93 1.53 -8.77
CA ALA A 229 -4.76 1.84 -9.58
C ALA A 229 -5.11 1.99 -11.06
N GLY A 230 -4.42 2.89 -11.76
CA GLY A 230 -4.72 3.24 -13.15
C GLY A 230 -3.53 3.35 -14.11
N PRO A 231 -2.66 2.34 -14.27
CA PRO A 231 -1.52 2.49 -15.17
C PRO A 231 -1.92 2.74 -16.63
N MET A 232 -1.14 3.53 -17.36
CA MET A 232 -1.42 3.91 -18.75
C MET A 232 -0.18 3.77 -19.64
N ALA A 233 -0.36 3.19 -20.83
CA ALA A 233 0.69 3.04 -21.84
C ALA A 233 2.00 2.48 -21.27
N GLY A 234 1.89 1.49 -20.38
CA GLY A 234 2.98 0.75 -19.75
C GLY A 234 2.69 -0.76 -19.82
N GLY A 235 3.29 -1.54 -18.93
CA GLY A 235 2.97 -2.97 -18.81
C GLY A 235 4.10 -3.75 -18.14
N GLU A 236 3.81 -4.50 -17.09
CA GLU A 236 4.80 -5.32 -16.39
C GLU A 236 4.59 -6.80 -16.66
N PRO A 237 5.68 -7.58 -16.84
CA PRO A 237 5.60 -9.03 -16.69
C PRO A 237 4.99 -9.36 -15.33
N LEU A 238 3.98 -10.23 -15.28
CA LEU A 238 3.17 -10.42 -14.07
C LEU A 238 3.93 -10.98 -12.86
N LYS A 239 5.14 -11.54 -13.05
CA LYS A 239 6.03 -11.83 -11.90
C LYS A 239 6.44 -10.57 -11.12
N ASN A 240 6.39 -9.38 -11.71
CA ASN A 240 6.69 -8.11 -11.06
C ASN A 240 5.44 -7.37 -10.58
N ALA A 241 4.26 -7.88 -10.91
CA ALA A 241 2.96 -7.33 -10.56
C ALA A 241 1.90 -8.44 -10.49
N PRO A 242 1.95 -9.33 -9.47
CA PRO A 242 1.02 -10.45 -9.35
C PRO A 242 -0.43 -9.95 -9.27
N VAL A 243 -1.31 -10.48 -10.12
CA VAL A 243 -2.69 -9.98 -10.23
C VAL A 243 -3.52 -10.27 -8.98
N GLU A 244 -3.19 -11.35 -8.26
CA GLU A 244 -3.85 -11.75 -7.01
C GLU A 244 -3.78 -10.65 -5.96
N ASN A 245 -2.68 -9.91 -5.89
CA ASN A 245 -2.52 -8.84 -4.91
C ASN A 245 -3.54 -7.71 -5.15
N CYS A 246 -4.03 -7.54 -6.38
CA CYS A 246 -5.02 -6.53 -6.75
C CYS A 246 -6.47 -6.97 -6.49
N ALA A 247 -6.69 -8.10 -5.82
CA ALA A 247 -7.99 -8.69 -5.54
C ALA A 247 -9.02 -7.76 -4.87
N ASN A 248 -8.62 -6.76 -4.09
CA ASN A 248 -9.55 -5.93 -3.30
C ASN A 248 -9.56 -4.45 -3.72
N ILE A 249 -8.99 -4.13 -4.88
CA ILE A 249 -8.91 -2.76 -5.41
C ILE A 249 -9.55 -2.65 -6.80
N GLY A 250 -9.85 -1.42 -7.21
CA GLY A 250 -10.09 -1.15 -8.64
C GLY A 250 -8.78 -1.20 -9.43
N PHE A 251 -8.72 -1.95 -10.52
CA PHE A 251 -7.55 -1.96 -11.39
C PHE A 251 -7.88 -1.58 -12.85
N SER A 252 -7.36 -0.47 -13.35
CA SER A 252 -7.51 -0.06 -14.76
C SER A 252 -6.15 -0.03 -15.44
N LEU A 253 -6.00 -0.67 -16.60
CA LEU A 253 -4.80 -0.55 -17.44
C LEU A 253 -5.20 -0.26 -18.88
N LEU A 254 -4.85 0.92 -19.38
CA LEU A 254 -5.20 1.36 -20.73
C LEU A 254 -3.93 1.57 -21.55
N THR A 255 -3.85 0.94 -22.70
CA THR A 255 -2.69 1.03 -23.62
C THR A 255 -3.20 1.13 -25.05
N GLY A 256 -2.47 1.81 -25.94
CA GLY A 256 -2.81 1.83 -27.36
C GLY A 256 -2.65 0.44 -27.97
N ALA A 257 -3.62 -0.01 -28.77
CA ALA A 257 -3.57 -1.34 -29.39
C ALA A 257 -2.32 -1.52 -30.27
N ASP A 258 -1.84 -0.42 -30.86
CA ASP A 258 -0.69 -0.42 -31.74
C ASP A 258 0.62 -0.01 -31.03
N ASP A 259 0.58 0.21 -29.71
CA ASP A 259 1.78 0.52 -28.90
C ASP A 259 2.61 -0.75 -28.63
N THR A 260 3.37 -1.18 -29.63
CA THR A 260 4.24 -2.37 -29.55
C THR A 260 5.57 -2.12 -28.87
N GLY A 261 5.89 -0.85 -28.55
CA GLY A 261 7.15 -0.49 -27.91
C GLY A 261 7.28 -1.19 -26.56
N PHE A 262 8.40 -1.87 -26.32
CA PHE A 262 8.66 -2.61 -25.08
C PHE A 262 7.54 -3.61 -24.70
N TYR A 263 6.84 -4.15 -25.70
CA TYR A 263 5.74 -5.12 -25.50
C TYR A 263 4.55 -4.58 -24.70
N ARG A 264 4.34 -3.25 -24.65
CA ARG A 264 3.27 -2.65 -23.83
C ARG A 264 1.88 -3.20 -24.16
N ASN A 265 1.55 -3.34 -25.45
CA ASN A 265 0.28 -3.92 -25.86
C ASN A 265 0.16 -5.41 -25.46
N ASP A 266 1.19 -6.22 -25.70
CA ASP A 266 1.23 -7.64 -25.32
C ASP A 266 1.12 -7.82 -23.80
N LEU A 267 1.86 -7.05 -23.01
CA LEU A 267 1.84 -7.09 -21.54
C LEU A 267 0.48 -6.61 -20.99
N THR A 268 -0.13 -5.61 -21.62
CA THR A 268 -1.51 -5.19 -21.30
C THR A 268 -2.51 -6.32 -21.57
N TRP A 269 -2.39 -6.99 -22.71
CA TRP A 269 -3.22 -8.14 -23.06
C TRP A 269 -3.01 -9.32 -22.09
N PHE A 270 -1.77 -9.65 -21.73
CA PHE A 270 -1.49 -10.71 -20.76
C PHE A 270 -2.06 -10.38 -19.39
N THR A 271 -1.98 -9.11 -18.98
CA THR A 271 -2.60 -8.63 -17.74
C THR A 271 -4.12 -8.79 -17.81
N GLN A 272 -4.76 -8.40 -18.92
CA GLN A 272 -6.21 -8.59 -19.11
C GLN A 272 -6.62 -10.06 -18.95
N VAL A 273 -5.96 -10.97 -19.69
CA VAL A 273 -6.25 -12.40 -19.65
C VAL A 273 -6.08 -12.97 -18.23
N ALA A 274 -5.04 -12.54 -17.50
CA ALA A 274 -4.82 -12.98 -16.13
C ALA A 274 -5.92 -12.50 -15.18
N PHE A 275 -6.29 -11.21 -15.24
CA PHE A 275 -7.39 -10.65 -14.42
C PHE A 275 -8.74 -11.31 -14.74
N ASP A 276 -9.07 -11.51 -16.02
CA ASP A 276 -10.28 -12.21 -16.44
C ASP A 276 -10.29 -13.65 -15.90
N SER A 277 -9.15 -14.33 -15.94
CA SER A 277 -9.02 -15.72 -15.46
C SER A 277 -9.20 -15.84 -13.95
N VAL A 278 -8.57 -14.95 -13.15
CA VAL A 278 -8.73 -14.99 -11.68
C VAL A 278 -10.11 -14.51 -11.24
N GLN A 279 -10.72 -13.57 -11.95
CA GLN A 279 -12.12 -13.17 -11.72
C GLN A 279 -13.07 -14.33 -12.01
N LEU A 280 -12.88 -15.07 -13.10
CA LEU A 280 -13.70 -16.24 -13.42
C LEU A 280 -13.51 -17.37 -12.40
N ALA A 281 -12.28 -17.62 -11.97
CA ALA A 281 -11.97 -18.65 -10.98
C ALA A 281 -12.52 -18.30 -9.59
N ARG A 282 -12.55 -17.01 -9.24
CA ARG A 282 -13.01 -16.53 -7.94
C ARG A 282 -13.76 -15.18 -8.06
N PRO A 283 -15.04 -15.21 -8.47
CA PRO A 283 -15.79 -13.98 -8.72
C PRO A 283 -16.12 -13.21 -7.44
N LEU A 284 -16.31 -13.91 -6.32
CA LEU A 284 -16.77 -13.35 -5.05
C LEU A 284 -15.86 -13.75 -3.88
N ALA A 285 -15.78 -12.84 -2.91
CA ALA A 285 -15.21 -13.09 -1.58
C ALA A 285 -16.20 -13.88 -0.72
N VAL A 286 -15.73 -14.32 0.44
CA VAL A 286 -16.54 -15.07 1.42
C VAL A 286 -17.78 -14.29 1.89
N ASP A 287 -17.72 -12.96 1.88
CA ASP A 287 -18.85 -12.08 2.23
C ASP A 287 -19.73 -11.69 1.03
N ASN A 288 -19.58 -12.39 -0.12
CA ASN A 288 -20.30 -12.16 -1.37
C ASN A 288 -20.02 -10.80 -2.04
N THR A 289 -18.88 -10.16 -1.72
CA THR A 289 -18.43 -8.97 -2.44
C THR A 289 -17.60 -9.32 -3.68
N PRO A 290 -17.68 -8.56 -4.78
CA PRO A 290 -16.80 -8.76 -5.92
C PRO A 290 -15.34 -8.53 -5.55
N ILE A 291 -14.47 -9.46 -5.92
CA ILE A 291 -13.02 -9.38 -5.69
C ILE A 291 -12.40 -8.55 -6.80
N PHE A 292 -12.11 -9.17 -7.95
CA PHE A 292 -11.45 -8.50 -9.06
C PHE A 292 -12.40 -7.55 -9.78
N ARG A 293 -12.16 -6.24 -9.63
CA ARG A 293 -12.90 -5.18 -10.31
C ARG A 293 -11.95 -4.43 -11.23
N HIS A 294 -11.90 -4.84 -12.50
CA HIS A 294 -10.90 -4.34 -13.44
C HIS A 294 -11.46 -3.77 -14.74
N ARG A 295 -10.65 -2.93 -15.39
CA ARG A 295 -10.86 -2.37 -16.73
C ARG A 295 -9.53 -2.34 -17.47
N ILE A 296 -9.21 -3.38 -18.22
CA ILE A 296 -7.91 -3.54 -18.89
C ILE A 296 -8.15 -3.66 -20.38
N ASN A 297 -7.79 -2.63 -21.14
CA ASN A 297 -8.16 -2.54 -22.55
C ASN A 297 -7.00 -2.06 -23.42
N LEU A 298 -6.88 -2.66 -24.59
CA LEU A 298 -6.17 -2.08 -25.74
C LEU A 298 -7.11 -1.15 -26.50
N LEU A 299 -6.68 0.10 -26.74
CA LEU A 299 -7.47 1.12 -27.40
C LEU A 299 -7.20 1.11 -28.92
N PRO A 300 -8.19 0.79 -29.77
CA PRO A 300 -7.99 0.68 -31.21
C PRO A 300 -7.51 1.98 -31.87
N GLY A 301 -6.58 1.87 -32.82
CA GLY A 301 -6.04 3.00 -33.58
C GLY A 301 -5.17 3.97 -32.77
N MET A 302 -4.87 3.63 -31.51
CA MET A 302 -4.01 4.41 -30.63
C MET A 302 -2.64 3.75 -30.53
N GLN A 303 -1.62 4.61 -30.50
CA GLN A 303 -0.21 4.27 -30.32
C GLN A 303 0.18 4.57 -28.86
N HIS A 304 1.44 4.95 -28.62
CA HIS A 304 1.92 5.28 -27.28
C HIS A 304 1.11 6.38 -26.57
N HIS A 305 0.59 7.35 -27.33
CA HIS A 305 -0.33 8.34 -26.80
C HIS A 305 -1.76 7.81 -26.83
N ILE A 306 -2.44 7.86 -25.68
CA ILE A 306 -3.86 7.51 -25.53
C ILE A 306 -4.65 8.66 -24.91
N THR A 307 -5.98 8.52 -24.87
CA THR A 307 -6.86 9.44 -24.13
C THR A 307 -6.71 9.26 -22.62
N TYR A 308 -5.69 9.88 -22.02
CA TYR A 308 -5.38 9.74 -20.58
C TYR A 308 -6.54 10.13 -19.66
N GLY A 309 -7.40 11.07 -20.10
CA GLY A 309 -8.54 11.57 -19.33
C GLY A 309 -9.58 10.52 -18.91
N LEU A 310 -9.52 9.29 -19.46
CA LEU A 310 -10.43 8.19 -19.14
C LEU A 310 -10.12 7.50 -17.79
N THR A 311 -8.93 7.73 -17.22
CA THR A 311 -8.42 6.96 -16.08
C THR A 311 -8.99 7.43 -14.75
N THR A 312 -8.69 8.65 -14.31
CA THR A 312 -9.09 9.12 -12.96
C THR A 312 -10.61 9.20 -12.72
N PRO A 313 -11.48 9.46 -13.72
CA PRO A 313 -12.93 9.40 -13.52
C PRO A 313 -13.44 8.00 -13.17
N TRP A 314 -12.72 6.95 -13.59
CA TRP A 314 -13.02 5.57 -13.22
C TRP A 314 -12.44 5.24 -11.84
N LEU A 315 -11.18 5.63 -11.57
CA LEU A 315 -10.52 5.37 -10.28
C LEU A 315 -11.32 5.94 -9.11
N LYS A 316 -11.82 7.18 -9.21
CA LYS A 316 -12.52 7.86 -8.11
C LYS A 316 -13.84 7.21 -7.68
N GLN A 317 -14.34 6.22 -8.42
CA GLN A 317 -15.54 5.45 -8.09
C GLN A 317 -15.28 4.39 -7.02
N PHE A 318 -14.01 4.13 -6.69
CA PHE A 318 -13.61 3.09 -5.77
C PHE A 318 -13.36 3.67 -4.38
N VAL A 319 -13.69 2.88 -3.36
CA VAL A 319 -13.34 3.16 -1.96
C VAL A 319 -12.75 1.87 -1.44
N ARG A 320 -11.59 1.97 -0.80
CA ARG A 320 -10.89 0.83 -0.22
C ARG A 320 -11.74 0.19 0.87
N ASN A 321 -11.81 -1.13 0.87
CA ASN A 321 -12.21 -1.90 2.05
C ASN A 321 -10.94 -2.18 2.88
N PRO A 322 -10.75 -1.56 4.06
CA PRO A 322 -9.56 -1.83 4.89
C PRO A 322 -9.61 -3.20 5.59
N TYR A 323 -10.77 -3.87 5.60
CA TYR A 323 -11.00 -5.13 6.31
C TYR A 323 -11.64 -6.21 5.41
N PRO A 324 -11.03 -6.54 4.25
CA PRO A 324 -11.58 -7.57 3.37
C PRO A 324 -11.61 -8.94 4.07
N LYS A 325 -12.66 -9.73 3.79
CA LYS A 325 -12.82 -11.09 4.33
C LYS A 325 -12.09 -12.14 3.52
N THR A 326 -11.65 -11.78 2.33
CA THR A 326 -10.77 -12.59 1.48
C THR A 326 -9.52 -11.76 1.17
N VAL A 327 -8.35 -12.28 1.48
CA VAL A 327 -7.05 -11.67 1.14
C VAL A 327 -6.25 -12.66 0.31
N LEU A 328 -5.82 -12.21 -0.86
CA LEU A 328 -4.91 -12.93 -1.75
C LEU A 328 -3.63 -12.10 -1.84
N TRP A 329 -2.50 -12.69 -1.46
CA TRP A 329 -1.23 -11.99 -1.40
C TRP A 329 -0.07 -12.90 -1.76
N GLU A 330 0.55 -12.65 -2.91
CA GLU A 330 1.88 -13.13 -3.22
C GLU A 330 2.90 -12.13 -2.65
N ASP A 331 3.66 -12.58 -1.64
CA ASP A 331 4.84 -11.88 -1.15
C ASP A 331 5.97 -12.02 -2.17
N PHE A 332 6.16 -10.96 -2.96
CA PHE A 332 7.18 -10.89 -4.00
C PHE A 332 8.19 -9.78 -3.71
N GLU A 333 9.42 -10.00 -4.17
CA GLU A 333 10.53 -9.07 -4.05
C GLU A 333 10.38 -7.89 -5.04
N MET A 334 10.64 -6.67 -4.56
CA MET A 334 10.76 -5.46 -5.37
C MET A 334 11.98 -4.61 -4.96
N ASP A 335 12.99 -4.60 -5.82
CA ASP A 335 14.30 -3.95 -5.61
C ASP A 335 15.04 -4.41 -4.34
N GLY A 336 15.10 -5.72 -4.12
CA GLY A 336 15.67 -6.39 -2.96
C GLY A 336 14.79 -6.36 -1.71
N ARG A 337 13.57 -5.81 -1.78
CA ARG A 337 12.69 -5.64 -0.62
C ARG A 337 11.40 -6.42 -0.72
N HIS A 338 10.97 -6.95 0.42
CA HIS A 338 9.67 -7.56 0.63
C HIS A 338 8.80 -6.70 1.54
N ARG A 339 7.49 -6.78 1.36
CA ARG A 339 6.54 -6.23 2.33
C ARG A 339 6.51 -7.14 3.56
N SER A 340 6.56 -6.55 4.75
CA SER A 340 6.39 -7.27 6.01
C SER A 340 4.93 -7.59 6.30
N GLY A 341 4.00 -6.76 5.81
CA GLY A 341 2.58 -6.93 6.05
C GLY A 341 1.70 -6.45 4.89
N PHE A 342 0.52 -7.05 4.83
CA PHE A 342 -0.50 -6.82 3.81
C PHE A 342 -1.90 -7.05 4.40
N TYR A 343 -2.74 -6.01 4.37
CA TYR A 343 -4.05 -5.94 5.06
C TYR A 343 -3.97 -6.21 6.57
N ASN A 344 -4.18 -7.46 6.97
CA ASN A 344 -4.21 -7.92 8.36
C ASN A 344 -3.26 -9.11 8.60
N LEU A 345 -2.40 -9.41 7.63
CA LEU A 345 -1.38 -10.44 7.70
C LEU A 345 0.00 -9.79 7.81
N GLN A 346 0.85 -10.28 8.71
CA GLN A 346 2.24 -9.84 8.81
C GLN A 346 3.16 -11.06 8.89
N VAL A 347 4.13 -11.12 7.99
CA VAL A 347 5.14 -12.18 7.94
C VAL A 347 6.20 -11.90 8.99
N LEU A 348 6.28 -12.76 10.00
CA LEU A 348 7.32 -12.70 11.03
C LEU A 348 8.55 -13.52 10.65
N THR A 349 8.34 -14.60 9.89
CA THR A 349 9.40 -15.46 9.36
C THR A 349 8.90 -16.11 8.07
N ARG A 350 9.64 -15.93 6.98
CA ARG A 350 9.34 -16.59 5.70
C ARG A 350 9.64 -18.08 5.79
N PRO A 351 8.86 -18.94 5.11
CA PRO A 351 9.08 -20.39 5.11
C PRO A 351 10.35 -20.78 4.34
N SER A 352 10.71 -20.02 3.30
CA SER A 352 11.87 -20.25 2.44
C SER A 352 12.29 -18.96 1.74
N GLU A 353 13.30 -19.02 0.87
CA GLU A 353 13.65 -17.93 -0.06
C GLU A 353 12.74 -17.88 -1.30
N ALA A 354 11.84 -18.86 -1.48
CA ALA A 354 10.84 -18.81 -2.53
C ALA A 354 9.77 -17.75 -2.21
N ARG A 355 9.06 -17.32 -3.26
CA ARG A 355 7.89 -16.46 -3.09
C ARG A 355 6.81 -17.23 -2.36
N THR A 356 6.13 -16.56 -1.43
CA THR A 356 5.04 -17.19 -0.67
C THR A 356 3.71 -16.56 -1.06
N TYR A 357 2.73 -17.39 -1.38
CA TYR A 357 1.35 -16.99 -1.63
C TYR A 357 0.46 -17.33 -0.43
N TYR A 358 -0.18 -16.30 0.10
CA TYR A 358 -1.14 -16.35 1.19
C TYR A 358 -2.56 -16.14 0.64
N GLU A 359 -3.41 -17.14 0.82
CA GLU A 359 -4.85 -17.05 0.57
C GLU A 359 -5.58 -17.16 1.91
N MET A 360 -6.15 -16.06 2.39
CA MET A 360 -6.91 -16.01 3.64
C MET A 360 -8.39 -15.79 3.37
N ASP A 361 -9.22 -16.54 4.08
CA ASP A 361 -10.66 -16.37 4.16
C ASP A 361 -11.14 -16.30 5.60
N ILE A 362 -12.04 -15.35 5.89
CA ILE A 362 -12.64 -15.15 7.21
C ILE A 362 -14.17 -15.32 7.10
N ASP A 363 -14.65 -16.52 7.45
CA ASP A 363 -16.09 -16.79 7.61
C ASP A 363 -16.44 -16.79 9.10
N LYS A 364 -17.22 -15.79 9.52
CA LYS A 364 -17.64 -15.57 10.92
C LYS A 364 -16.44 -15.47 11.87
N ASN A 365 -16.12 -16.56 12.56
CA ASN A 365 -15.05 -16.66 13.54
C ASN A 365 -13.99 -17.71 13.14
N VAL A 366 -13.97 -18.12 11.87
CA VAL A 366 -13.01 -19.07 11.32
C VAL A 366 -12.14 -18.33 10.30
N VAL A 367 -10.85 -18.22 10.62
CA VAL A 367 -9.81 -17.72 9.71
C VAL A 367 -9.14 -18.93 9.08
N SER A 368 -9.27 -19.09 7.76
CA SER A 368 -8.63 -20.17 7.00
C SER A 368 -7.57 -19.58 6.10
N ILE A 369 -6.32 -20.02 6.26
CA ILE A 369 -5.17 -19.54 5.49
C ILE A 369 -4.56 -20.73 4.75
N LYS A 370 -4.40 -20.60 3.43
CA LYS A 370 -3.53 -21.48 2.64
C LYS A 370 -2.24 -20.74 2.38
N VAL A 371 -1.13 -21.42 2.58
CA VAL A 371 0.20 -20.87 2.37
C VAL A 371 0.95 -21.79 1.42
N SER A 372 1.39 -21.24 0.29
CA SER A 372 2.09 -22.00 -0.75
C SER A 372 3.37 -21.30 -1.17
N ASP A 373 4.45 -22.04 -1.42
CA ASP A 373 5.57 -21.55 -2.20
C ASP A 373 5.13 -21.43 -3.67
N VAL A 374 5.64 -20.41 -4.36
CA VAL A 374 5.33 -20.13 -5.77
C VAL A 374 6.60 -20.20 -6.60
N GLU A 375 6.60 -21.11 -7.57
CA GLU A 375 7.67 -21.23 -8.55
C GLU A 375 7.20 -20.73 -9.92
N TYR A 376 7.99 -19.86 -10.54
CA TYR A 376 7.72 -19.31 -11.86
C TYR A 376 8.58 -20.02 -12.91
N THR A 377 7.96 -20.51 -13.97
CA THR A 377 8.66 -21.01 -15.17
C THR A 377 8.36 -20.10 -16.35
N THR A 378 9.37 -19.45 -16.92
CA THR A 378 9.21 -18.60 -18.12
C THR A 378 8.72 -19.46 -19.30
N THR A 379 7.59 -19.07 -19.87
CA THR A 379 7.02 -19.70 -21.09
C THR A 379 7.19 -18.84 -22.34
N MET A 380 7.48 -17.55 -22.16
CA MET A 380 7.78 -16.64 -23.25
C MET A 380 8.89 -15.68 -22.82
N LYS A 381 9.96 -15.63 -23.61
CA LYS A 381 11.08 -14.72 -23.44
C LYS A 381 11.27 -13.93 -24.72
N ASP A 382 11.52 -12.64 -24.57
CA ASP A 382 11.82 -11.77 -25.69
C ASP A 382 13.21 -12.09 -26.28
N LYS A 383 13.36 -11.92 -27.59
CA LYS A 383 14.59 -12.30 -28.32
C LYS A 383 15.66 -11.20 -28.34
N GLN A 384 15.28 -9.95 -28.10
CA GLN A 384 16.14 -8.78 -28.23
C GLN A 384 16.85 -8.44 -26.92
N TRP A 385 16.14 -8.51 -25.79
CA TRP A 385 16.63 -8.09 -24.48
C TRP A 385 16.60 -9.22 -23.43
N GLY A 386 16.03 -10.38 -23.75
CA GLY A 386 15.97 -11.55 -22.87
C GLY A 386 14.98 -11.43 -21.70
N ILE A 387 14.09 -10.45 -21.74
CA ILE A 387 12.99 -10.17 -20.81
C ILE A 387 12.02 -11.34 -20.83
N ASP A 388 11.72 -11.88 -19.65
CA ASP A 388 10.65 -12.85 -19.50
C ASP A 388 9.29 -12.14 -19.56
N LEU A 389 8.43 -12.54 -20.49
CA LEU A 389 7.14 -11.89 -20.77
C LEU A 389 5.95 -12.67 -20.18
N LYS A 390 6.00 -14.01 -20.20
CA LYS A 390 4.95 -14.89 -19.68
C LYS A 390 5.52 -16.03 -18.88
N PHE A 391 4.71 -16.53 -17.94
CA PHE A 391 5.11 -17.54 -16.97
C PHE A 391 3.99 -18.54 -16.71
N ASN A 392 4.38 -19.76 -16.42
CA ASN A 392 3.56 -20.71 -15.66
C ASN A 392 3.93 -20.61 -14.19
N ARG A 393 2.96 -20.86 -13.31
CA ARG A 393 3.15 -20.93 -11.86
C ARG A 393 2.86 -22.32 -11.36
N ASN A 394 3.71 -22.80 -10.47
CA ASN A 394 3.50 -24.02 -9.69
C ASN A 394 3.40 -23.65 -8.22
N TYR A 395 2.50 -24.32 -7.50
CA TYR A 395 2.21 -24.06 -6.09
C TYR A 395 2.44 -25.32 -5.28
N THR A 396 3.24 -25.22 -4.23
CA THR A 396 3.47 -26.30 -3.25
C THR A 396 3.16 -25.79 -1.86
N ILE A 397 2.63 -26.63 -0.98
CA ILE A 397 2.34 -26.23 0.40
C ILE A 397 3.63 -25.78 1.09
N ALA A 398 3.61 -24.56 1.62
CA ALA A 398 4.73 -24.02 2.39
C ALA A 398 4.61 -24.38 3.88
N THR A 399 5.75 -24.63 4.52
CA THR A 399 5.88 -24.97 5.96
C THR A 399 7.15 -24.33 6.53
N GLY A 400 7.24 -24.21 7.85
CA GLY A 400 8.39 -23.63 8.56
C GLY A 400 8.32 -22.11 8.74
N GLY A 401 7.22 -21.47 8.37
CA GLY A 401 7.02 -20.03 8.48
C GLY A 401 6.35 -19.60 9.79
N LYS A 402 6.39 -18.29 10.05
CA LYS A 402 5.65 -17.65 11.15
C LYS A 402 4.87 -16.43 10.64
N LEU A 403 3.57 -16.40 10.92
CA LEU A 403 2.65 -15.35 10.49
C LEU A 403 1.94 -14.76 11.72
N ARG A 404 1.78 -13.45 11.75
CA ARG A 404 0.90 -12.75 12.68
C ARG A 404 -0.39 -12.37 11.95
N VAL A 405 -1.53 -12.75 12.52
CA VAL A 405 -2.87 -12.38 12.04
C VAL A 405 -3.46 -11.34 12.97
N TYR A 406 -3.71 -10.15 12.42
CA TYR A 406 -4.40 -9.08 13.11
C TYR A 406 -5.92 -9.19 12.94
N LEU A 407 -6.67 -8.88 14.01
CA LEU A 407 -8.13 -9.00 14.04
C LEU A 407 -8.79 -7.80 14.73
N ASN A 408 -10.02 -7.48 14.32
CA ASN A 408 -10.90 -6.51 14.96
C ASN A 408 -12.37 -6.98 14.88
N GLU A 409 -13.30 -6.19 15.41
CA GLU A 409 -14.74 -6.51 15.40
C GLU A 409 -15.38 -6.49 14.00
N GLN A 410 -14.74 -5.85 13.01
CA GLN A 410 -15.19 -5.91 11.61
C GLN A 410 -14.83 -7.26 10.97
N LEU A 411 -13.72 -7.88 11.39
CA LEU A 411 -13.23 -9.15 10.86
C LEU A 411 -13.86 -10.37 11.56
N VAL A 412 -14.02 -10.36 12.88
CA VAL A 412 -14.56 -11.50 13.66
C VAL A 412 -15.37 -11.03 14.86
N ASN A 413 -16.16 -11.91 15.48
CA ASN A 413 -16.77 -11.61 16.78
C ASN A 413 -15.77 -11.87 17.93
N LEU A 414 -15.17 -10.82 18.48
CA LEU A 414 -14.18 -10.89 19.57
C LEU A 414 -14.75 -11.41 20.91
N LYS A 415 -16.07 -11.57 21.05
CA LYS A 415 -16.71 -12.17 22.23
C LYS A 415 -16.85 -13.68 22.14
N LYS A 416 -16.55 -14.27 20.98
CA LYS A 416 -16.64 -15.71 20.72
C LYS A 416 -15.25 -16.28 20.42
N PRO A 417 -15.03 -17.59 20.64
CA PRO A 417 -13.81 -18.25 20.21
C PRO A 417 -13.57 -18.03 18.71
N VAL A 418 -12.34 -17.68 18.36
CA VAL A 418 -11.82 -17.62 17.00
C VAL A 418 -11.05 -18.90 16.74
N THR A 419 -11.25 -19.50 15.57
CA THR A 419 -10.47 -20.65 15.09
C THR A 419 -9.58 -20.17 13.95
N VAL A 420 -8.29 -20.45 14.01
CA VAL A 420 -7.38 -20.21 12.88
C VAL A 420 -6.86 -21.54 12.36
N LYS A 421 -6.97 -21.73 11.04
CA LYS A 421 -6.46 -22.90 10.33
C LYS A 421 -5.42 -22.46 9.31
N ILE A 422 -4.27 -23.12 9.29
CA ILE A 422 -3.26 -22.94 8.24
C ILE A 422 -3.10 -24.28 7.52
N ASN A 423 -3.22 -24.28 6.20
CA ASN A 423 -3.12 -25.48 5.35
C ASN A 423 -4.04 -26.62 5.84
N GLY A 424 -5.25 -26.27 6.28
CA GLY A 424 -6.25 -27.19 6.81
C GLY A 424 -6.07 -27.60 8.28
N LYS A 425 -4.89 -27.38 8.87
CA LYS A 425 -4.60 -27.70 10.28
C LYS A 425 -5.03 -26.56 11.20
N GLN A 426 -5.81 -26.88 12.24
CA GLN A 426 -6.11 -25.90 13.30
C GLN A 426 -4.85 -25.60 14.10
N VAL A 427 -4.42 -24.33 14.08
CA VAL A 427 -3.24 -23.83 14.79
C VAL A 427 -3.61 -22.96 16.00
N PHE A 428 -4.85 -22.45 16.04
CA PHE A 428 -5.37 -21.69 17.16
C PHE A 428 -6.87 -21.93 17.35
N HIS A 429 -7.31 -22.01 18.60
CA HIS A 429 -8.71 -21.97 18.98
C HIS A 429 -8.86 -21.34 20.37
N GLY A 430 -9.54 -20.20 20.46
CA GLY A 430 -9.74 -19.52 21.73
C GLY A 430 -10.35 -18.13 21.58
N VAL A 431 -10.71 -17.52 22.70
CA VAL A 431 -11.17 -16.12 22.72
C VAL A 431 -9.93 -15.22 22.65
N ALA A 432 -9.73 -14.56 21.51
CA ALA A 432 -8.62 -13.65 21.31
C ALA A 432 -8.85 -12.36 22.11
N LYS A 433 -7.89 -11.97 22.95
CA LYS A 433 -8.00 -10.82 23.84
C LYS A 433 -7.37 -9.59 23.19
N ALA A 434 -8.04 -8.45 23.35
CA ALA A 434 -7.46 -7.18 22.92
C ALA A 434 -6.28 -6.80 23.80
N ASP A 435 -5.23 -6.25 23.21
CA ASP A 435 -4.00 -5.87 23.89
C ASP A 435 -3.38 -4.63 23.25
N LEU A 436 -2.72 -3.81 24.08
CA LEU A 436 -2.05 -2.60 23.62
C LEU A 436 -0.88 -2.90 22.65
N GLN A 437 -0.13 -4.00 22.87
CA GLN A 437 0.98 -4.40 22.01
C GLN A 437 0.52 -4.57 20.56
N ALA A 438 -0.63 -5.22 20.36
CA ALA A 438 -1.21 -5.42 19.03
C ALA A 438 -1.55 -4.09 18.34
N MET A 439 -2.12 -3.13 19.08
CA MET A 439 -2.48 -1.82 18.53
C MET A 439 -1.25 -1.01 18.14
N VAL A 440 -0.23 -0.98 19.01
CA VAL A 440 1.02 -0.26 18.77
C VAL A 440 1.78 -0.86 17.59
N ASN A 441 1.95 -2.18 17.56
CA ASN A 441 2.67 -2.87 16.48
C ASN A 441 1.97 -2.72 15.13
N SER A 442 0.64 -2.89 15.08
CA SER A 442 -0.10 -2.73 13.82
C SER A 442 -0.15 -1.27 13.34
N CYS A 443 -0.19 -0.30 14.26
CA CYS A 443 -0.08 1.11 13.91
C CYS A 443 1.28 1.44 13.28
N MET A 444 2.38 0.92 13.84
CA MET A 444 3.73 1.07 13.26
C MET A 444 3.85 0.41 11.89
N GLU A 445 3.37 -0.82 11.76
CA GLU A 445 3.46 -1.60 10.52
C GLU A 445 2.72 -0.94 9.36
N TYR A 446 1.50 -0.47 9.62
CA TYR A 446 0.59 -0.05 8.55
C TYR A 446 0.41 1.46 8.43
N PHE A 447 0.75 2.24 9.47
CA PHE A 447 0.62 3.71 9.52
C PHE A 447 -0.74 4.23 9.05
N ASP A 448 -1.81 3.53 9.43
CA ASP A 448 -3.16 3.72 8.91
C ASP A 448 -4.21 3.72 10.04
N PRO A 449 -5.10 4.72 10.11
CA PRO A 449 -6.09 4.84 11.19
C PRO A 449 -7.07 3.67 11.26
N TYR A 450 -7.28 2.94 10.15
CA TYR A 450 -8.13 1.75 10.13
C TYR A 450 -7.36 0.51 10.60
N ARG A 451 -6.03 0.49 10.56
CA ARG A 451 -5.23 -0.71 10.87
C ARG A 451 -4.55 -0.66 12.24
N VAL A 452 -5.15 0.06 13.19
CA VAL A 452 -4.83 -0.04 14.62
C VAL A 452 -5.58 -1.23 15.21
N TYR A 453 -5.06 -2.44 14.99
CA TYR A 453 -5.76 -3.68 15.34
C TYR A 453 -5.67 -3.98 16.84
N PRO A 454 -6.79 -4.26 17.53
CA PRO A 454 -6.80 -4.60 18.94
C PRO A 454 -6.20 -5.97 19.25
N VAL A 455 -6.19 -6.89 18.28
CA VAL A 455 -5.84 -8.29 18.49
C VAL A 455 -4.78 -8.70 17.48
N ALA A 456 -3.78 -9.45 17.95
CA ALA A 456 -2.78 -10.13 17.14
C ALA A 456 -2.68 -11.59 17.58
N ILE A 457 -2.54 -12.51 16.64
CA ILE A 457 -2.32 -13.94 16.89
C ILE A 457 -1.10 -14.38 16.08
N ASP A 458 -0.02 -14.75 16.78
CA ASP A 458 1.19 -15.32 16.19
C ASP A 458 1.01 -16.82 15.95
N LEU A 459 1.29 -17.27 14.73
CA LEU A 459 1.02 -18.62 14.25
C LEU A 459 2.25 -19.16 13.52
N SER A 460 2.71 -20.33 13.93
CA SER A 460 3.69 -21.13 13.18
C SER A 460 2.96 -22.21 12.37
N TYR A 461 3.48 -22.53 11.18
CA TYR A 461 2.87 -23.52 10.28
C TYR A 461 3.90 -24.38 9.58
#